data_AF-A0A964XHV4-F1
#
_entry.id   AF-A0A964XHV4-F1
#
_cell.length_a   1.000
_cell.length_b   1.000
_cell.length_c   1.000
_cell.angle_alpha   90.00
_cell.angle_beta   90.00
_cell.angle_gamma   90.00
#
_symmetry.space_group_name_H-M   'P 1'
#
loop_
_entity.id
_entity.type
_entity.pdbx_description
1 polymer ?
#
loop_
_entity_poly.entity_id
_entity_poly.type
_entity_poly.pdbx_seq_one_letter_code
_entity_poly.pdbx_strand_id
1 'polypeptide(L)' 'MTFDYDIAVVGAGAAGLNVASFMNKAGFKVLLIEREEARVGGDCLNVGCIPSKALIHAAREVATAKASGRWGLT' A
#
# COMPACT_ATOMS: atom_id res chain seq x y z
N MET A 1 10.26 29.12 20.28
CA MET A 1 9.18 28.49 19.49
C MET A 1 8.99 27.10 20.05
N THR A 2 7.77 26.74 20.44
CA THR A 2 7.44 25.42 20.94
C THR A 2 6.50 24.79 19.92
N PHE A 3 6.84 23.60 19.42
CA PHE A 3 6.02 22.87 18.46
C PHE A 3 5.41 21.66 19.16
N ASP A 4 4.16 21.33 18.84
CA ASP A 4 3.49 20.15 19.40
C ASP A 4 4.02 18.84 18.83
N TYR A 5 4.72 18.86 17.69
CA TYR A 5 5.23 17.69 16.98
C TYR A 5 6.69 17.93 16.60
N ASP A 6 7.49 16.85 16.63
CA ASP A 6 8.89 16.88 16.24
C ASP A 6 9.05 16.71 14.73
N ILE A 7 8.15 15.95 14.09
CA ILE A 7 8.23 15.59 12.68
C ILE A 7 6.84 15.66 12.06
N ALA A 8 6.73 16.30 10.89
CA ALA A 8 5.54 16.27 10.04
C ALA A 8 5.83 15.51 8.75
N VAL A 9 5.04 14.47 8.46
CA VAL A 9 5.12 13.67 7.25
C VAL A 9 3.90 13.97 6.38
N VAL A 10 4.12 14.48 5.17
CA VAL A 10 3.05 14.79 4.21
C VAL A 10 2.96 13.67 3.18
N GLY A 11 1.80 13.03 3.14
CA GLY A 11 1.49 11.87 2.31
C GLY A 11 1.58 10.57 3.12
N ALA A 12 0.46 9.88 3.32
CA ALA A 12 0.37 8.58 3.97
C ALA A 12 0.59 7.42 2.98
N GLY A 13 1.50 7.60 2.03
CA GLY A 13 1.94 6.53 1.13
C GLY A 13 2.90 5.54 1.79
N ALA A 14 3.33 4.52 1.05
CA ALA A 14 4.23 3.48 1.56
C ALA A 14 5.49 4.04 2.24
N ALA A 15 6.12 5.07 1.68
CA ALA A 15 7.28 5.71 2.28
C ALA A 15 6.91 6.54 3.53
N GLY A 16 5.84 7.34 3.45
CA GLY A 16 5.41 8.21 4.55
C GLY A 16 4.97 7.43 5.78
N LEU A 17 4.19 6.35 5.60
CA LEU A 17 3.81 5.44 6.68
C LEU A 17 5.02 4.76 7.33
N ASN A 18 6.00 4.34 6.53
CA ASN A 18 7.22 3.72 7.06
C ASN A 18 8.04 4.70 7.90
N VAL A 19 8.31 5.90 7.37
CA VAL A 19 9.08 6.94 8.09
C VAL A 19 8.33 7.39 9.35
N ALA A 20 7.03 7.63 9.25
CA ALA A 20 6.24 8.06 10.40
C ALA A 20 6.20 6.98 11.50
N SER A 21 6.01 5.71 11.13
CA SER A 21 6.02 4.60 12.07
C SER A 21 7.39 4.40 12.71
N PHE A 22 8.47 4.47 11.92
CA PHE A 22 9.83 4.34 12.42
C PHE A 22 10.18 5.45 13.42
N MET A 23 9.90 6.71 13.08
CA MET A 23 10.21 7.85 13.95
C MET A 23 9.36 7.87 15.22
N ASN A 24 8.09 7.49 15.12
CA ASN A 24 7.23 7.33 16.29
C ASN A 24 7.77 6.24 17.24
N LYS A 25 8.27 5.11 16.69
CA LYS A 25 8.93 4.06 17.47
C LYS A 25 10.27 4.52 18.08
N ALA A 26 10.95 5.47 17.44
CA ALA A 26 12.16 6.08 17.97
C ALA A 26 11.89 7.11 19.08
N GLY A 27 10.62 7.38 19.41
CA GLY A 27 10.22 8.27 20.52
C GLY A 27 9.87 9.70 20.11
N PHE A 28 9.88 10.01 18.81
CA PHE A 28 9.47 11.33 18.31
C PHE A 28 7.95 11.41 18.19
N LYS A 29 7.38 12.59 18.47
CA LYS A 29 5.97 12.87 18.23
C LYS A 29 5.76 13.26 16.76
N VAL A 30 5.18 12.34 15.99
CA VAL A 30 5.03 12.49 14.53
C VAL A 30 3.60 12.86 14.15
N LEU A 31 3.45 13.88 13.31
CA LEU A 31 2.20 14.21 12.62
C LEU A 31 2.23 13.63 11.20
N LEU A 32 1.36 12.65 10.91
CA LEU A 32 1.16 12.14 9.55
C LEU A 32 -0.06 12.81 8.92
N ILE A 33 0.11 13.35 7.72
CA ILE A 33 -0.90 14.13 7.02
C ILE A 33 -1.22 13.44 5.69
N GLU A 34 -2.49 13.17 5.44
CA GLU A 34 -3.00 12.76 4.14
C GLU A 34 -4.27 13.54 3.85
N ARG A 35 -4.53 13.82 2.57
CA ARG A 35 -5.67 14.62 2.15
C ARG A 35 -7.00 13.91 2.39
N GLU A 36 -7.04 12.61 2.16
CA GLU A 36 -8.24 11.77 2.19
C GLU A 36 -7.96 10.47 2.95
N GLU A 37 -8.85 10.09 3.86
CA GLU A 37 -8.71 8.86 4.64
C GLU A 37 -8.65 7.61 3.74
N ALA A 38 -9.45 7.58 2.68
CA ALA A 38 -9.46 6.51 1.68
C ALA A 38 -8.14 6.37 0.88
N ARG A 39 -7.22 7.34 1.00
CA ARG A 39 -5.93 7.35 0.29
C ARG A 39 -4.77 6.94 1.19
N VAL A 40 -5.01 6.63 2.46
CA VAL A 40 -4.00 6.05 3.36
C VAL A 40 -3.46 4.76 2.74
N GLY A 41 -2.14 4.58 2.76
CA GLY A 41 -1.41 3.56 2.00
C GLY A 41 -0.88 4.03 0.64
N GLY A 42 -1.37 5.19 0.16
CA GLY A 42 -0.95 5.82 -1.09
C GLY A 42 -1.31 5.03 -2.33
N ASP A 43 -0.66 5.35 -3.45
CA ASP A 43 -0.98 4.73 -4.74
C ASP A 43 -0.72 3.24 -4.76
N CYS A 44 0.42 2.79 -4.24
CA CYS A 44 0.82 1.38 -4.27
C CYS A 44 -0.29 0.46 -3.74
N LEU A 45 -0.90 0.83 -2.60
CA LEU A 45 -1.98 0.06 -1.98
C LEU A 45 -3.32 0.25 -2.70
N ASN A 46 -3.68 1.49 -3.05
CA ASN A 46 -5.05 1.82 -3.43
C ASN A 46 -5.32 1.72 -4.93
N VAL A 47 -4.36 2.12 -5.78
CA VAL A 47 -4.57 2.23 -7.25
C VAL A 47 -3.35 1.84 -8.08
N GLY A 48 -2.34 1.23 -7.46
CA GLY A 48 -1.04 0.96 -8.04
C GLY A 48 -0.71 -0.52 -8.09
N CYS A 49 0.45 -0.86 -7.53
CA CYS A 49 1.01 -2.20 -7.63
C CYS A 49 0.12 -3.28 -7.01
N ILE A 50 -0.45 -3.04 -5.83
CA ILE A 50 -1.21 -4.07 -5.11
C ILE A 50 -2.47 -4.48 -5.88
N PRO A 51 -3.37 -3.56 -6.29
CA PRO A 51 -4.55 -3.93 -7.08
C PRO A 51 -4.16 -4.51 -8.44
N SER A 52 -3.15 -3.94 -9.10
CA SER A 52 -2.69 -4.42 -10.40
C SER A 52 -2.19 -5.86 -10.33
N LYS A 53 -1.42 -6.22 -9.30
CA LYS A 53 -0.90 -7.59 -9.13
C LYS A 53 -1.99 -8.57 -8.72
N ALA A 54 -2.99 -8.14 -7.94
CA ALA A 54 -4.15 -8.97 -7.64
C ALA A 54 -4.94 -9.33 -8.91
N LEU A 55 -5.20 -8.35 -9.78
CA LEU A 55 -5.88 -8.57 -11.06
C LEU A 55 -5.06 -9.45 -12.01
N ILE A 56 -3.75 -9.22 -12.12
CA ILE A 56 -2.85 -10.06 -12.94
C ILE A 56 -2.85 -11.50 -12.44
N HIS A 57 -2.84 -11.72 -11.12
CA HIS A 57 -2.92 -13.06 -10.56
C HIS A 57 -4.25 -13.75 -10.90
N ALA A 58 -5.39 -13.08 -10.68
CA ALA A 58 -6.70 -13.63 -11.05
C ALA A 58 -6.78 -13.98 -12.54
N ALA A 59 -6.26 -13.11 -13.42
CA ALA A 59 -6.20 -13.38 -14.86
C ALA A 59 -5.34 -14.62 -15.19
N ARG A 60 -4.22 -14.83 -14.48
CA ARG A 60 -3.37 -16.02 -14.63
C ARG A 60 -4.08 -17.29 -14.20
N GLU A 61 -4.82 -17.26 -13.09
CA GLU A 61 -5.60 -18.43 -12.64
C GLU A 61 -6.64 -18.85 -13.69
N VAL A 62 -7.38 -17.88 -14.25
CA VAL A 62 -8.35 -18.14 -15.33
C VAL A 62 -7.65 -18.67 -16.58
N ALA A 63 -6.50 -18.11 -16.96
CA ALA A 63 -5.75 -18.60 -18.12
C ALA A 63 -5.23 -20.03 -17.91
N THR A 64 -4.74 -20.34 -16.71
CA THR A 64 -4.30 -21.69 -16.32
C THR A 64 -5.45 -22.68 -16.38
N ALA A 65 -6.61 -22.34 -15.79
CA ALA A 65 -7.80 -23.17 -15.82
C ALA A 65 -8.28 -23.43 -17.27
N LYS A 66 -8.33 -22.41 -18.13
CA LYS A 66 -8.69 -22.60 -19.55
C LYS A 66 -7.73 -23.53 -20.29
N ALA A 67 -6.47 -23.55 -19.88
CA ALA A 67 -5.45 -24.35 -20.53
C ALA A 67 -5.26 -25.74 -19.89
N SER A 68 -6.06 -26.09 -18.88
CA SER A 68 -5.99 -27.38 -18.17
C SER A 68 -6.45 -28.56 -19.02
N GLY A 69 -7.29 -28.31 -20.03
CA GLY A 69 -7.82 -29.35 -20.92
C GLY A 69 -6.73 -30.16 -21.64
N ARG A 70 -5.54 -29.56 -21.88
CA ARG A 70 -4.38 -30.29 -22.44
C ARG A 70 -3.87 -31.41 -21.54
N TRP A 71 -4.21 -31.36 -20.26
CA TRP A 71 -3.85 -32.34 -19.23
C TRP A 71 -5.01 -33.27 -18.88
N GLY A 72 -6.12 -33.23 -19.64
CA GLY A 72 -7.32 -34.03 -19.36
C GLY A 72 -8.16 -33.55 -18.17
N LEU A 73 -7.90 -32.34 -17.66
CA LEU A 73 -8.65 -31.72 -16.57
C LEU A 73 -9.79 -30.88 -17.15
N THR A 74 -11.04 -31.21 -16.81
CA THR A 74 -12.28 -30.51 -17.22
C THR A 74 -12.88 -29.69 -16.10
#